data_AF-A0A1J4JSI1-F1
#
_entry.id   AF-A0A1J4JSI1-F1
#
_cell.length_a   1.000
_cell.length_b   1.000
_cell.length_c   1.000
_cell.angle_alpha   90.00
_cell.angle_beta   90.00
_cell.angle_gamma   90.00
#
_symmetry.space_group_name_H-M   'P 1'
#
loop_
_entity.id
_entity.type
_entity.pdbx_description
1 polymer ?
#
loop_
_entity_poly.entity_id
_entity_poly.type
_entity_poly.pdbx_seq_one_letter_code
_entity_poly.pdbx_strand_id
1 'polypeptide(L)'
;MSSSIYEDDDKFSFCSATFRSHARASSFIGSSAEIDQDFNDNSSLTEVLSSKNELKTKYEAAKLTQQQYKDREQKLKNKIDKMNQNGNKSLSMLEAKKNDLTKTNYELKEQLNSLPPYEFLQERLRELSKILEEQAHIKHPTSFLDAIPLQEIGLLYNGESLAILPQRLQSLISKLNSLTNKTDTNGENTAEERRLMNQIRLLERSSPDSYTRAHYQCQQLEDEVEKLRAEVELLKNRQEKRNLAPPISFEEIAEIVETAGGDPRKIHLIRGSLYKYESELFHIELRFQRIYAVTKEIEIPLGSFIKTFLKNSLMTAKRKYNSLM
;
A
#
# COMPACT_ATOMS: atom_id res chain seq x y z
N MET A 1 20.50 -7.18 -15.04
CA MET A 1 19.82 -6.33 -16.04
C MET A 1 18.73 -5.57 -15.31
N SER A 2 19.02 -4.35 -14.89
CA SER A 2 18.14 -3.56 -14.03
C SER A 2 17.65 -2.36 -14.82
N SER A 3 16.45 -2.44 -15.36
CA SER A 3 15.78 -1.33 -16.04
C SER A 3 15.12 -0.43 -15.00
N SER A 4 15.68 0.77 -14.83
CA SER A 4 15.05 1.91 -14.16
C SER A 4 13.72 2.24 -14.85
N ILE A 5 12.62 2.33 -14.09
CA ILE A 5 11.24 2.60 -14.59
C ILE A 5 10.76 4.00 -14.18
N TYR A 6 11.60 4.83 -13.56
CA TYR A 6 11.21 6.17 -13.14
C TYR A 6 12.07 7.24 -13.79
N GLU A 7 12.00 7.36 -15.12
CA GLU A 7 12.33 8.62 -15.77
C GLU A 7 11.29 8.94 -16.85
N ASP A 8 10.85 10.19 -16.78
CA ASP A 8 10.23 11.03 -17.79
C ASP A 8 8.71 10.99 -18.09
N ASP A 9 8.19 12.21 -18.02
CA ASP A 9 7.06 12.82 -18.73
C ASP A 9 5.62 12.65 -18.22
N ASP A 10 5.12 13.73 -17.61
CA ASP A 10 4.17 14.59 -18.34
C ASP A 10 4.09 15.98 -17.69
N LYS A 11 4.82 16.95 -18.27
CA LYS A 11 4.54 18.39 -18.10
C LYS A 11 3.18 18.69 -18.75
N PHE A 12 2.13 18.63 -17.96
CA PHE A 12 0.79 19.04 -18.37
C PHE A 12 0.75 20.56 -18.61
N SER A 13 0.77 20.96 -19.88
CA SER A 13 0.37 22.31 -20.31
C SER A 13 -1.16 22.38 -20.34
N PHE A 14 -1.74 23.08 -19.38
CA PHE A 14 -3.12 23.56 -19.47
C PHE A 14 -3.14 24.72 -20.48
N CYS A 15 -3.29 24.40 -21.77
CA CYS A 15 -3.81 25.37 -22.72
C CYS A 15 -5.31 25.54 -22.43
N SER A 16 -5.61 26.35 -21.42
CA SER A 16 -6.93 26.92 -21.22
C SER A 16 -7.28 27.72 -22.47
N ALA A 17 -8.06 27.15 -23.37
CA ALA A 17 -8.70 27.89 -24.44
C ALA A 17 -9.72 28.84 -23.79
N THR A 18 -9.26 30.03 -23.41
CA THR A 18 -10.13 31.13 -23.01
C THR A 18 -10.94 31.51 -24.23
N PHE A 19 -12.19 31.04 -24.26
CA PHE A 19 -13.19 31.46 -25.24
C PHE A 19 -13.45 32.95 -25.00
N ARG A 20 -12.71 33.82 -25.69
CA ARG A 20 -13.07 35.24 -25.80
C ARG A 20 -14.32 35.29 -26.67
N SER A 21 -15.49 35.27 -26.03
CA SER A 21 -16.69 35.79 -26.65
C SER A 21 -16.43 37.25 -26.99
N HIS A 22 -16.32 37.55 -28.29
CA HIS A 22 -16.48 38.92 -28.77
C HIS A 22 -17.94 39.30 -28.55
N ALA A 23 -18.26 39.74 -27.32
CA ALA A 23 -19.42 40.56 -27.07
C ALA A 23 -19.20 41.84 -27.87
N ARG A 24 -19.92 41.98 -29.00
CA ARG A 24 -20.08 43.27 -29.66
C ARG A 24 -20.80 44.18 -28.67
N ALA A 25 -20.02 45.04 -28.01
CA ALA A 25 -20.55 46.19 -27.30
C ALA A 25 -21.22 47.11 -28.31
N SER A 26 -22.54 47.06 -28.38
CA SER A 26 -23.35 48.09 -29.02
C SER A 26 -23.35 49.31 -28.09
N SER A 27 -22.47 50.27 -28.38
CA SER A 27 -22.54 51.60 -27.79
C SER A 27 -23.82 52.29 -28.26
N PHE A 28 -24.67 52.57 -27.28
CA PHE A 28 -25.84 53.39 -27.39
C PHE A 28 -25.41 54.85 -27.60
N ILE A 29 -25.44 55.32 -28.85
CA ILE A 29 -25.47 56.74 -29.19
C ILE A 29 -26.77 56.98 -29.94
N GLY A 30 -27.65 57.76 -29.31
CA GLY A 30 -28.91 58.18 -29.90
C GLY A 30 -28.69 59.17 -31.03
N SER A 31 -29.36 58.90 -32.15
CA SER A 31 -29.73 59.91 -33.13
C SER A 31 -31.06 59.47 -33.74
N SER A 32 -32.09 60.28 -33.48
CA SER A 32 -33.38 60.22 -34.18
C SER A 32 -33.16 60.34 -35.68
N ALA A 33 -33.65 59.37 -36.44
CA ALA A 33 -34.11 59.55 -37.79
C ALA A 33 -35.04 58.38 -38.13
N GLU A 34 -36.29 58.71 -38.41
CA GLU A 34 -37.29 57.87 -39.05
C GLU A 34 -36.70 57.27 -40.34
N ILE A 35 -36.57 55.95 -40.42
CA ILE A 35 -36.34 55.21 -41.67
C ILE A 35 -37.18 53.94 -41.62
N ASP A 36 -37.86 53.73 -42.73
CA ASP A 36 -38.90 52.76 -43.00
C ASP A 36 -38.58 51.32 -42.58
N GLN A 37 -39.63 50.71 -42.05
CA GLN A 37 -39.71 49.35 -41.60
C GLN A 37 -39.93 48.42 -42.80
N ASP A 38 -38.89 48.25 -43.63
CA ASP A 38 -38.86 47.21 -44.64
C ASP A 38 -38.44 45.88 -44.00
N PHE A 39 -39.32 44.89 -44.14
CA PHE A 39 -39.18 43.50 -43.72
C PHE A 39 -37.82 42.91 -44.15
N ASN A 40 -36.91 42.78 -43.18
CA ASN A 40 -35.61 42.14 -43.38
C ASN A 40 -35.68 40.63 -43.10
N ASP A 41 -36.35 39.89 -43.99
CA ASP A 41 -36.45 38.42 -43.95
C ASP A 41 -35.08 37.71 -44.14
N ASN A 42 -34.03 38.45 -44.51
CA ASN A 42 -32.66 37.93 -44.67
C ASN A 42 -31.89 37.78 -43.33
N SER A 43 -32.38 38.40 -42.25
CA SER A 43 -31.81 38.22 -40.89
C SER A 43 -32.00 36.79 -40.39
N SER A 44 -33.15 36.19 -40.70
CA SER A 44 -33.50 34.82 -40.28
C SER A 44 -32.57 33.78 -40.89
N LEU A 45 -32.25 33.89 -42.18
CA LEU A 45 -31.38 32.93 -42.86
C LEU A 45 -29.92 33.00 -42.35
N THR A 46 -29.43 34.21 -42.09
CA THR A 46 -28.06 34.41 -41.58
C THR A 46 -27.91 33.85 -40.16
N GLU A 47 -28.92 34.03 -39.31
CA GLU A 47 -28.96 33.47 -37.96
C GLU A 47 -29.06 31.93 -37.96
N VAL A 48 -29.85 31.38 -38.88
CA VAL A 48 -29.96 29.92 -39.10
C VAL A 48 -28.63 29.34 -39.60
N LEU A 49 -27.92 30.04 -40.50
CA LEU A 49 -26.61 29.60 -40.98
C LEU A 49 -25.54 29.69 -39.89
N SER A 50 -25.54 30.74 -39.07
CA SER A 50 -24.59 30.86 -37.95
C SER A 50 -24.84 29.80 -36.88
N SER A 51 -26.09 29.56 -36.51
CA SER A 51 -26.45 28.51 -35.53
C SER A 51 -26.14 27.11 -36.05
N LYS A 52 -26.38 26.83 -37.34
CA LYS A 52 -25.96 25.57 -37.98
C LYS A 52 -24.44 25.38 -37.94
N ASN A 53 -23.67 26.43 -38.24
CA ASN A 53 -22.22 26.36 -38.18
C ASN A 53 -21.71 26.19 -36.75
N GLU A 54 -22.29 26.89 -35.77
CA GLU A 54 -21.96 26.74 -34.35
C GLU A 54 -22.29 25.33 -33.84
N LEU A 55 -23.44 24.77 -34.24
CA LEU A 55 -23.81 23.41 -33.86
C LEU A 55 -22.87 22.38 -34.49
N LYS A 56 -22.44 22.61 -35.75
CA LYS A 56 -21.46 21.76 -36.43
C LYS A 56 -20.10 21.78 -35.74
N THR A 57 -19.59 22.96 -35.36
CA THR A 57 -18.31 23.06 -34.64
C THR A 57 -18.41 22.44 -33.25
N LYS A 58 -19.53 22.64 -32.53
CA LYS A 58 -19.79 21.96 -31.25
C LYS A 58 -19.83 20.44 -31.40
N TYR A 59 -20.48 19.94 -32.45
CA TYR A 59 -20.53 18.50 -32.74
C TYR A 59 -19.14 17.93 -33.06
N GLU A 60 -18.35 18.61 -33.90
CA GLU A 60 -16.98 18.19 -34.21
C GLU A 60 -16.08 18.21 -32.98
N ALA A 61 -16.19 19.24 -32.14
CA ALA A 61 -15.46 19.32 -30.86
C ALA A 61 -15.87 18.19 -29.90
N ALA A 62 -17.17 17.90 -29.76
CA ALA A 62 -17.67 16.80 -28.95
C ALA A 62 -17.21 15.43 -29.46
N LYS A 63 -17.13 15.25 -30.79
CA LYS A 63 -16.61 14.03 -31.40
C LYS A 63 -15.11 13.85 -31.14
N LEU A 64 -14.34 14.94 -31.21
CA LEU A 64 -12.90 14.92 -30.91
C LEU A 64 -12.65 14.58 -29.44
N THR A 65 -13.37 15.21 -28.51
CA THR A 65 -13.22 14.90 -27.08
C THR A 65 -13.64 13.47 -26.76
N GLN A 66 -14.71 12.97 -27.39
CA GLN A 66 -15.10 11.56 -27.28
C GLN A 66 -13.98 10.62 -27.73
N GLN A 67 -13.31 10.92 -28.85
CA GLN A 67 -12.19 10.11 -29.32
C GLN A 67 -11.01 10.14 -28.33
N GLN A 68 -10.66 11.32 -27.81
CA GLN A 68 -9.62 11.45 -26.78
C GLN A 68 -9.92 10.65 -25.52
N TYR A 69 -11.19 10.63 -25.07
CA TYR A 69 -11.59 9.82 -23.93
C TYR A 69 -11.45 8.32 -24.21
N LYS A 70 -11.82 7.86 -25.41
CA LYS A 70 -11.63 6.45 -25.82
C LYS A 70 -10.15 6.06 -25.85
N ASP A 71 -9.30 6.91 -26.42
CA ASP A 71 -7.86 6.65 -26.47
C ASP A 71 -7.25 6.60 -25.06
N ARG A 72 -7.70 7.48 -24.15
CA ARG A 72 -7.29 7.48 -22.74
C ARG A 72 -7.76 6.23 -22.01
N GLU A 73 -9.01 5.82 -22.23
CA GLU A 73 -9.56 4.59 -21.66
C GLU A 73 -8.74 3.36 -22.10
N GLN A 74 -8.38 3.29 -23.39
CA GLN A 74 -7.55 2.20 -23.90
C GLN A 74 -6.13 2.21 -23.31
N LYS A 75 -5.51 3.39 -23.16
CA LYS A 75 -4.19 3.52 -22.49
C LYS A 75 -4.25 3.05 -21.04
N LEU A 76 -5.29 3.44 -20.30
CA LEU A 76 -5.49 3.02 -18.92
C LEU A 76 -5.72 1.51 -18.83
N LYS A 77 -6.53 0.94 -19.71
CA LYS A 77 -6.75 -0.51 -19.79
C LYS A 77 -5.44 -1.26 -20.03
N ASN A 78 -4.64 -0.83 -21.01
CA ASN A 78 -3.33 -1.43 -21.27
C ASN A 78 -2.37 -1.31 -20.07
N LYS A 79 -2.44 -0.21 -19.31
CA LYS A 79 -1.63 -0.01 -18.10
C LYS A 79 -2.07 -0.97 -16.99
N ILE A 80 -3.37 -1.14 -16.79
CA ILE A 80 -3.94 -2.11 -15.84
C ILE A 80 -3.51 -3.52 -16.22
N ASP A 81 -3.62 -3.90 -17.49
CA ASP A 81 -3.24 -5.24 -17.95
C ASP A 81 -1.74 -5.52 -17.74
N LYS A 82 -0.86 -4.56 -18.04
CA LYS A 82 0.58 -4.67 -17.76
C LYS A 82 0.86 -4.80 -16.25
N MET A 83 0.17 -4.00 -15.43
CA MET A 83 0.31 -4.06 -13.98
C MET A 83 -0.14 -5.42 -13.43
N ASN A 84 -1.25 -5.96 -13.92
CA ASN A 84 -1.76 -7.28 -13.56
C ASN A 84 -0.79 -8.39 -13.98
N GLN A 85 -0.23 -8.33 -15.20
CA GLN A 85 0.79 -9.28 -15.65
C GLN A 85 2.03 -9.25 -14.77
N ASN A 86 2.49 -8.06 -14.38
CA ASN A 86 3.63 -7.92 -13.46
C ASN A 86 3.29 -8.45 -12.07
N GLY A 87 2.09 -8.15 -11.55
CA GLY A 87 1.59 -8.70 -10.30
C GLY A 87 1.58 -10.23 -10.29
N ASN A 88 1.10 -10.86 -11.36
CA ASN A 88 1.10 -12.31 -11.51
C ASN A 88 2.52 -12.90 -11.53
N LYS A 89 3.48 -12.24 -12.19
CA LYS A 89 4.89 -12.66 -12.15
C LYS A 89 5.45 -12.58 -10.73
N SER A 90 5.20 -11.49 -10.01
CA SER A 90 5.65 -11.33 -8.63
C SER A 90 5.04 -12.37 -7.69
N LEU A 91 3.74 -12.68 -7.85
CA LEU A 91 3.07 -13.73 -7.08
C LEU A 91 3.68 -15.10 -7.36
N SER A 92 3.93 -15.43 -8.63
CA SER A 92 4.57 -16.70 -9.01
C SER A 92 5.99 -16.83 -8.42
N MET A 93 6.78 -15.76 -8.43
CA MET A 93 8.10 -15.76 -7.78
C MET A 93 8.01 -15.96 -6.27
N LEU A 94 7.03 -15.31 -5.62
CA LEU A 94 6.81 -15.44 -4.18
C LEU A 94 6.38 -16.85 -3.79
N GLU A 95 5.52 -17.47 -4.60
CA GLU A 95 5.07 -18.84 -4.42
C GLU A 95 6.22 -19.84 -4.60
N ALA A 96 7.08 -19.65 -5.62
CA ALA A 96 8.29 -20.46 -5.78
C ALA A 96 9.20 -20.35 -4.55
N LYS A 97 9.47 -19.13 -4.07
CA LYS A 97 10.31 -18.91 -2.88
C LYS A 97 9.70 -19.50 -1.62
N LYS A 98 8.37 -19.42 -1.46
CA LYS A 98 7.65 -20.07 -0.36
C LYS A 98 7.88 -21.59 -0.42
N ASN A 99 7.73 -22.20 -1.58
CA ASN A 99 7.92 -23.64 -1.76
C ASN A 99 9.36 -24.06 -1.43
N ASP A 100 10.36 -23.31 -1.90
CA ASP A 100 11.76 -23.56 -1.57
C ASP A 100 12.00 -23.49 -0.06
N LEU A 101 11.51 -22.44 0.61
CA LEU A 101 11.64 -22.30 2.07
C LEU A 101 10.95 -23.42 2.83
N THR A 102 9.77 -23.85 2.38
CA THR A 102 9.09 -24.99 3.01
C THR A 102 9.87 -26.28 2.86
N LYS A 103 10.50 -26.50 1.69
CA LYS A 103 11.36 -27.66 1.46
C LYS A 103 12.58 -27.63 2.37
N THR A 104 13.30 -26.51 2.43
CA THR A 104 14.47 -26.37 3.31
C THR A 104 14.09 -26.50 4.78
N ASN A 105 12.91 -26.02 5.19
CA ASN A 105 12.43 -26.18 6.56
C ASN A 105 12.18 -27.66 6.88
N TYR A 106 11.64 -28.42 5.92
CA TYR A 106 11.44 -29.85 6.06
C TYR A 106 12.77 -30.60 6.19
N GLU A 107 13.73 -30.29 5.32
CA GLU A 107 15.10 -30.86 5.35
C GLU A 107 15.80 -30.57 6.69
N LEU A 108 15.72 -29.33 7.18
CA LEU A 108 16.29 -28.94 8.47
C LEU A 108 15.63 -29.66 9.65
N LYS A 109 14.31 -29.85 9.60
CA LYS A 109 13.60 -30.62 10.63
C LYS A 109 14.00 -32.09 10.59
N GLU A 110 14.16 -32.66 9.41
CA GLU A 110 14.64 -34.03 9.26
C GLU A 110 16.06 -34.19 9.82
N GLN A 111 16.96 -33.27 9.50
CA GLN A 111 18.31 -33.24 10.07
C GLN A 111 18.28 -33.09 11.60
N LEU A 112 17.47 -32.18 12.13
CA LEU A 112 17.31 -32.00 13.56
C LEU A 112 16.80 -33.26 14.25
N ASN A 113 15.83 -33.94 13.63
CA ASN A 113 15.27 -35.20 14.14
C ASN A 113 16.24 -36.38 14.00
N SER A 114 17.20 -36.32 13.07
CA SER A 114 18.24 -37.33 12.91
C SER A 114 19.35 -37.22 13.96
N LEU A 115 19.51 -36.05 14.57
CA LEU A 115 20.50 -35.82 15.61
C LEU A 115 20.03 -36.43 16.94
N PRO A 116 20.95 -37.04 17.72
CA PRO A 116 20.59 -37.59 19.02
C PRO A 116 20.12 -36.47 19.95
N PRO A 117 19.11 -36.73 20.80
CA PRO A 117 18.60 -35.75 21.73
C PRO A 117 19.69 -35.31 22.71
N TYR A 118 19.64 -34.05 23.12
CA TYR A 118 20.62 -33.45 24.04
C TYR A 118 20.80 -34.27 25.32
N GLU A 119 19.71 -34.83 25.85
CA GLU A 119 19.70 -35.69 27.04
C GLU A 119 20.60 -36.91 26.87
N PHE A 120 20.56 -37.55 25.70
CA PHE A 120 21.43 -38.69 25.38
C PHE A 120 22.91 -38.28 25.36
N LEU A 121 23.24 -37.14 24.75
CA LEU A 121 24.61 -36.63 24.74
C LEU A 121 25.10 -36.27 26.14
N GLN A 122 24.22 -35.71 26.98
CA GLN A 122 24.54 -35.36 28.36
C GLN A 122 24.76 -36.60 29.22
N GLU A 123 23.98 -37.66 29.01
CA GLU A 123 24.17 -38.95 29.67
C GLU A 123 25.52 -39.58 29.29
N ARG A 124 25.86 -39.59 28.00
CA ARG A 124 27.19 -40.06 27.53
C ARG A 124 28.34 -39.25 28.09
N LEU A 125 28.18 -37.93 28.23
CA LEU A 125 29.19 -37.08 28.85
C LEU A 125 29.38 -37.44 30.32
N ARG A 126 28.30 -37.66 31.07
CA ARG A 126 28.37 -38.09 32.48
C ARG A 126 29.08 -39.45 32.62
N GLU A 127 28.76 -40.41 31.74
CA GLU A 127 29.43 -41.71 31.72
C GLU A 127 30.94 -41.56 31.47
N LEU A 128 31.34 -40.76 30.48
CA LEU A 128 32.74 -40.51 30.16
C LEU A 128 33.48 -39.80 31.30
N SER A 129 32.85 -38.81 31.94
CA SER A 129 33.42 -38.14 33.12
C SER A 129 33.65 -39.13 34.25
N LYS A 130 32.70 -40.05 34.49
CA LYS A 130 32.83 -41.08 35.51
C LYS A 130 34.00 -42.03 35.22
N ILE A 131 34.17 -42.45 33.97
CA ILE A 131 35.30 -43.30 33.55
C ILE A 131 36.64 -42.57 33.75
N LEU A 132 36.70 -41.28 33.41
CA LEU A 132 37.90 -40.45 33.61
C LEU A 132 38.25 -40.29 35.10
N GLU A 133 37.25 -40.08 35.95
CA GLU A 133 37.42 -40.02 37.41
C GLU A 133 37.89 -41.37 37.97
N GLU A 134 37.30 -42.47 37.52
CA GLU A 134 37.71 -43.84 37.90
C GLU A 134 39.16 -44.14 37.47
N GLN A 135 39.60 -43.68 36.29
CA GLN A 135 41.00 -43.81 35.84
C GLN A 135 41.97 -42.89 36.58
N ALA A 136 41.52 -41.70 37.02
CA ALA A 136 42.34 -40.79 37.82
C ALA A 136 42.72 -41.40 39.18
N HIS A 137 41.90 -42.31 39.71
CA HIS A 137 42.16 -43.03 40.96
C HIS A 137 43.12 -44.23 40.82
N ILE A 138 43.54 -44.61 39.61
CA ILE A 138 44.48 -45.73 39.38
C ILE A 138 45.95 -45.28 39.40
N LYS A 139 46.26 -43.98 39.54
CA LYS A 139 47.65 -43.50 39.59
C LYS A 139 48.24 -43.53 41.01
N HIS A 140 48.89 -44.66 41.34
CA HIS A 140 50.08 -44.63 42.18
C HIS A 140 51.11 -43.65 41.58
N PRO A 141 51.64 -42.67 42.34
CA PRO A 141 52.64 -41.74 41.85
C PRO A 141 54.02 -42.28 42.20
N THR A 142 54.55 -43.19 41.39
CA THR A 142 55.97 -43.57 41.46
C THR A 142 56.52 -43.78 40.06
N SER A 143 56.93 -42.70 39.42
CA SER A 143 58.27 -42.63 38.82
C SER A 143 58.39 -41.33 38.03
N PHE A 144 59.36 -40.54 38.46
CA PHE A 144 59.86 -39.38 37.74
C PHE A 144 60.44 -39.89 36.41
N LEU A 145 59.68 -39.67 35.31
CA LEU A 145 59.92 -40.10 33.91
C LEU A 145 59.49 -41.54 33.54
N ASP A 146 58.20 -41.82 33.57
CA ASP A 146 57.64 -42.91 32.77
C ASP A 146 57.66 -42.54 31.28
N ALA A 147 58.65 -43.08 30.55
CA ALA A 147 58.67 -43.09 29.09
C ALA A 147 57.66 -44.10 28.50
N ILE A 148 56.95 -44.85 29.35
CA ILE A 148 55.98 -45.89 29.00
C ILE A 148 54.84 -45.34 28.13
N PRO A 149 54.19 -44.21 28.43
CA PRO A 149 53.12 -43.68 27.59
C PRO A 149 53.64 -43.27 26.20
N LEU A 150 54.88 -42.80 26.12
CA LEU A 150 55.53 -42.44 24.86
C LEU A 150 55.98 -43.69 24.07
N GLN A 151 56.25 -44.80 24.75
CA GLN A 151 56.51 -46.11 24.15
C GLN A 151 55.21 -46.76 23.65
N GLU A 152 54.13 -46.66 24.41
CA GLU A 152 52.79 -47.15 24.03
C GLU A 152 52.24 -46.42 22.80
N ILE A 153 52.45 -45.10 22.70
CA ILE A 153 52.07 -44.30 21.53
C ILE A 153 53.05 -44.53 20.35
N GLY A 154 54.14 -45.29 20.56
CA GLY A 154 55.14 -45.60 19.53
C GLY A 154 56.06 -44.44 19.17
N LEU A 155 56.14 -43.41 20.01
CA LEU A 155 57.02 -42.25 19.84
C LEU A 155 58.47 -42.54 20.28
N LEU A 156 58.65 -43.42 21.27
CA LEU A 156 59.95 -43.88 21.77
C LEU A 156 60.00 -45.42 21.76
N TYR A 157 61.16 -46.02 21.51
CA TYR A 157 61.36 -47.46 21.67
C TYR A 157 62.00 -47.79 23.03
N ASN A 158 61.94 -49.06 23.42
CA ASN A 158 62.54 -49.54 24.67
C ASN A 158 64.05 -49.28 24.69
N GLY A 159 64.51 -48.44 25.62
CA GLY A 159 65.93 -48.10 25.78
C GLY A 159 66.39 -46.81 25.10
N GLU A 160 65.50 -46.06 24.44
CA GLU A 160 65.86 -44.77 23.85
C GLU A 160 65.74 -43.61 24.85
N SER A 161 66.69 -42.67 24.77
CA SER A 161 66.70 -41.47 25.60
C SER A 161 65.68 -40.43 25.10
N LEU A 162 65.04 -39.71 26.03
CA LEU A 162 64.13 -38.59 25.72
C LEU A 162 64.75 -37.50 24.84
N ALA A 163 66.08 -37.43 24.75
CA ALA A 163 66.78 -36.50 23.87
C ALA A 163 66.46 -36.68 22.37
N ILE A 164 65.97 -37.85 21.95
CA ILE A 164 65.64 -38.18 20.55
C ILE A 164 64.21 -37.73 20.18
N LEU A 165 63.38 -37.42 21.17
CA LEU A 165 61.98 -37.04 21.00
C LEU A 165 61.77 -35.82 20.07
N PRO A 166 62.55 -34.72 20.17
CA PRO A 166 62.37 -33.56 19.29
C PRO A 166 62.59 -33.90 17.82
N GLN A 167 63.60 -34.73 17.54
CA GLN A 167 63.95 -35.12 16.18
C GLN A 167 62.88 -36.04 15.55
N ARG A 168 62.27 -36.93 16.36
CA ARG A 168 61.16 -37.78 15.92
C ARG A 168 59.87 -37.00 15.71
N LEU A 169 59.54 -36.07 16.60
CA LEU A 169 58.41 -35.18 16.40
C LEU A 169 58.57 -34.36 15.11
N GLN A 170 59.77 -33.88 14.82
CA GLN A 170 60.06 -33.17 13.58
C GLN A 170 59.93 -34.08 12.34
N SER A 171 60.30 -35.36 12.44
CA SER A 171 60.06 -36.35 11.39
C SER A 171 58.57 -36.65 11.18
N LEU A 172 57.77 -36.68 12.26
CA LEU A 172 56.33 -36.89 12.17
C LEU A 172 55.61 -35.65 11.61
N ILE A 173 56.03 -34.45 12.01
CA ILE A 173 55.52 -33.18 11.47
C ILE A 173 55.82 -33.08 9.97
N SER A 174 57.05 -33.40 9.54
CA SER A 174 57.40 -33.39 8.11
C SER A 174 56.62 -34.46 7.32
N LYS A 175 56.38 -35.63 7.90
CA LYS A 175 55.53 -36.67 7.30
C LYS A 175 54.06 -36.24 7.23
N LEU A 176 53.54 -35.58 8.25
CA LEU A 176 52.18 -35.03 8.29
C LEU A 176 52.01 -33.92 7.25
N ASN A 177 52.97 -33.00 7.16
CA ASN A 177 53.01 -31.97 6.12
C ASN A 177 53.08 -32.57 4.71
N SER A 178 53.81 -33.68 4.52
CA SER A 178 53.83 -34.37 3.23
C SER A 178 52.49 -35.06 2.88
N LEU A 179 51.67 -35.39 3.88
CA LEU A 179 50.36 -36.01 3.72
C LEU A 179 49.26 -34.95 3.50
N THR A 180 49.30 -33.83 4.22
CA THR A 180 48.43 -32.67 3.95
C THR A 180 48.75 -32.01 2.60
N ASN A 181 50.02 -31.94 2.21
CA ASN A 181 50.35 -31.44 0.86
C ASN A 181 50.03 -32.45 -0.25
N LYS A 182 49.82 -33.75 0.07
CA LYS A 182 49.31 -34.75 -0.88
C LYS A 182 47.80 -34.64 -1.09
N THR A 183 47.04 -34.11 -0.13
CA THR A 183 45.61 -33.81 -0.32
C THR A 183 45.36 -32.62 -1.26
N ASP A 184 46.40 -31.84 -1.57
CA ASP A 184 46.33 -30.73 -2.54
C ASP A 184 46.63 -31.15 -3.99
N THR A 185 46.82 -32.45 -4.24
CA THR A 185 47.15 -32.97 -5.59
C THR A 185 46.06 -33.83 -6.24
N ASN A 186 44.81 -33.76 -5.76
CA ASN A 186 43.65 -34.27 -6.50
C ASN A 186 42.91 -33.10 -7.18
N GLY A 187 43.12 -33.00 -8.50
CA GLY A 187 42.72 -31.91 -9.38
C GLY A 187 41.22 -31.74 -9.66
N GLU A 188 40.33 -31.80 -8.67
CA GLU A 188 38.90 -31.49 -8.84
C GLU A 188 38.45 -30.22 -8.08
N ASN A 189 39.22 -29.70 -7.13
CA ASN A 189 38.78 -28.58 -6.28
C ASN A 189 38.91 -27.17 -6.88
N THR A 190 39.56 -26.98 -8.04
CA THR A 190 39.82 -25.61 -8.56
C THR A 190 38.61 -24.90 -9.15
N ALA A 191 37.57 -25.64 -9.60
CA ALA A 191 36.37 -25.04 -10.18
C ALA A 191 35.39 -24.55 -9.11
N GLU A 192 35.19 -25.35 -8.06
CA GLU A 192 34.36 -24.97 -6.92
C GLU A 192 35.01 -23.87 -6.09
N GLU A 193 36.33 -23.95 -5.86
CA GLU A 193 37.06 -22.90 -5.15
C GLU A 193 37.03 -21.58 -5.93
N ARG A 194 37.17 -21.60 -7.26
CA ARG A 194 36.99 -20.39 -8.10
C ARG A 194 35.55 -19.88 -8.08
N ARG A 195 34.54 -20.76 -8.05
CA ARG A 195 33.13 -20.37 -7.92
C ARG A 195 32.88 -19.71 -6.57
N LEU A 196 33.36 -20.29 -5.47
CA LEU A 196 33.26 -19.76 -4.11
C LEU A 196 34.00 -18.43 -3.98
N MET A 197 35.22 -18.31 -4.49
CA MET A 197 35.97 -17.04 -4.55
C MET A 197 35.22 -15.95 -5.33
N ASN A 198 34.64 -16.31 -6.48
CA ASN A 198 33.84 -15.37 -7.26
C ASN A 198 32.57 -14.96 -6.53
N GLN A 199 31.93 -15.89 -5.81
CA GLN A 199 30.72 -15.64 -5.03
C GLN A 199 31.02 -14.76 -3.79
N ILE A 200 32.15 -15.00 -3.11
CA ILE A 200 32.67 -14.17 -2.02
C ILE A 200 32.97 -12.76 -2.53
N ARG A 201 33.69 -12.61 -3.65
CA ARG A 201 33.92 -11.29 -4.26
C ARG A 201 32.64 -10.57 -4.69
N LEU A 202 31.65 -11.31 -5.18
CA LEU A 202 30.36 -10.72 -5.52
C LEU A 202 29.66 -10.21 -4.27
N LEU A 203 29.65 -11.02 -3.20
CA LEU A 203 29.07 -10.68 -1.91
C LEU A 203 29.81 -9.50 -1.27
N GLU A 204 31.13 -9.45 -1.28
CA GLU A 204 31.93 -8.34 -0.75
C GLU A 204 31.70 -7.03 -1.51
N ARG A 205 31.47 -7.08 -2.83
CA ARG A 205 31.12 -5.91 -3.63
C ARG A 205 29.66 -5.50 -3.50
N SER A 206 28.74 -6.46 -3.37
CA SER A 206 27.30 -6.16 -3.28
C SER A 206 26.85 -5.85 -1.86
N SER A 207 27.53 -6.38 -0.83
CA SER A 207 27.12 -6.28 0.58
C SER A 207 27.13 -4.84 1.11
N PRO A 208 28.23 -4.07 1.03
CA PRO A 208 28.27 -2.73 1.62
C PRO A 208 27.38 -1.74 0.85
N ASP A 209 27.37 -1.82 -0.49
CA ASP A 209 26.58 -0.93 -1.35
C ASP A 209 25.08 -1.26 -1.34
N SER A 210 24.72 -2.55 -1.27
CA SER A 210 23.31 -2.95 -1.16
C SER A 210 22.77 -2.69 0.24
N TYR A 211 23.59 -2.86 1.29
CA TYR A 211 23.19 -2.56 2.66
C TYR A 211 22.96 -1.07 2.84
N THR A 212 23.90 -0.22 2.41
CA THR A 212 23.73 1.24 2.49
C THR A 212 22.53 1.74 1.67
N ARG A 213 22.31 1.20 0.46
CA ARG A 213 21.11 1.53 -0.32
C ARG A 213 19.82 1.08 0.36
N ALA A 214 19.77 -0.14 0.87
CA ALA A 214 18.60 -0.65 1.58
C ALA A 214 18.34 0.17 2.86
N HIS A 215 19.39 0.53 3.59
CA HIS A 215 19.26 1.34 4.80
C HIS A 215 18.74 2.75 4.49
N TYR A 216 19.24 3.36 3.42
CA TYR A 216 18.75 4.67 2.95
C TYR A 216 17.29 4.61 2.49
N GLN A 217 16.89 3.54 1.79
CA GLN A 217 15.50 3.32 1.40
C GLN A 217 14.58 3.12 2.62
N CYS A 218 15.02 2.36 3.61
CA CYS A 218 14.28 2.20 4.87
C CYS A 218 14.10 3.56 5.57
N GLN A 219 15.14 4.38 5.62
CA GLN A 219 15.07 5.71 6.23
C GLN A 219 14.11 6.65 5.47
N GLN A 220 14.12 6.63 4.14
CA GLN A 220 13.15 7.41 3.35
C GLN A 220 11.71 6.98 3.59
N LEU A 221 11.47 5.68 3.72
CA LEU A 221 10.13 5.15 4.02
C LEU A 221 9.68 5.52 5.44
N GLU A 222 10.60 5.54 6.40
CA GLU A 222 10.32 6.01 7.76
C GLU A 222 9.89 7.48 7.77
N ASP A 223 10.61 8.35 7.06
CA ASP A 223 10.27 9.77 6.92
C ASP A 223 8.90 9.97 6.24
N GLU A 224 8.58 9.16 5.23
CA GLU A 224 7.29 9.22 4.54
C GLU A 224 6.14 8.74 5.44
N VAL A 225 6.35 7.65 6.18
CA VAL A 225 5.37 7.16 7.17
C VAL A 225 5.13 8.20 8.25
N GLU A 226 6.16 8.90 8.71
CA GLU A 226 6.02 9.98 9.70
C GLU A 226 5.18 11.15 9.13
N LYS A 227 5.45 11.58 7.90
CA LYS A 227 4.64 12.61 7.21
C LYS A 227 3.18 12.19 7.06
N LEU A 228 2.94 10.95 6.64
CA LEU A 228 1.58 10.42 6.48
C LEU A 228 0.84 10.33 7.82
N ARG A 229 1.53 9.95 8.90
CA ARG A 229 0.95 9.95 10.26
C ARG A 229 0.54 11.35 10.68
N ALA A 230 1.39 12.35 10.47
CA ALA A 230 1.07 13.74 10.77
C ALA A 230 -0.11 14.27 9.93
N GLU A 231 -0.20 13.88 8.66
CA GLU A 231 -1.33 14.23 7.80
C GLU A 231 -2.65 13.59 8.27
N VAL A 232 -2.62 12.30 8.63
CA VAL A 232 -3.78 11.60 9.19
C VAL A 232 -4.24 12.27 10.49
N GLU A 233 -3.32 12.67 11.35
CA GLU A 233 -3.64 13.39 12.58
C GLU A 233 -4.27 14.76 12.31
N LEU A 234 -3.75 15.51 11.33
CA LEU A 234 -4.36 16.76 10.85
C LEU A 234 -5.76 16.55 10.29
N LEU A 235 -5.97 15.49 9.50
CA LEU A 235 -7.28 15.15 8.93
C LEU A 235 -8.26 14.73 10.02
N LYS A 236 -7.82 13.96 11.01
CA LYS A 236 -8.62 13.57 12.17
C LYS A 236 -9.04 14.79 12.98
N ASN A 237 -8.10 15.69 13.28
CA ASN A 237 -8.39 16.97 13.95
C ASN A 237 -9.35 17.85 13.14
N ARG A 238 -9.26 17.86 11.81
CA ARG A 238 -10.21 18.56 10.93
C ARG A 238 -11.59 17.91 10.94
N GLN A 239 -11.68 16.59 10.98
CA GLN A 239 -12.95 15.88 11.09
C GLN A 239 -13.61 16.07 12.45
N GLU A 240 -12.85 15.99 13.53
CA GLU A 240 -13.35 16.25 14.88
C GLU A 240 -13.88 17.69 15.00
N LYS A 241 -13.18 18.68 14.42
CA LYS A 241 -13.67 20.06 14.32
C LYS A 241 -14.92 20.22 13.43
N ARG A 242 -15.14 19.35 12.45
CA ARG A 242 -16.34 19.35 11.61
C ARG A 242 -17.52 18.61 12.27
N ASN A 243 -17.23 17.58 13.07
CA ASN A 243 -18.22 16.84 13.85
C ASN A 243 -18.69 17.58 15.12
N LEU A 244 -18.14 18.77 15.37
CA LEU A 244 -18.55 19.71 16.43
C LEU A 244 -19.58 20.76 15.96
N ALA A 245 -20.16 20.65 14.75
CA ALA A 245 -21.33 21.46 14.43
C ALA A 245 -22.46 21.12 15.42
N PRO A 246 -23.11 22.11 16.04
CA PRO A 246 -24.10 21.85 17.07
C PRO A 246 -25.22 20.95 16.52
N PRO A 247 -25.73 20.01 17.32
CA PRO A 247 -26.98 19.34 16.98
C PRO A 247 -28.02 20.45 16.75
N ILE A 248 -28.60 20.48 15.55
CA ILE A 248 -29.68 21.41 15.21
C ILE A 248 -30.68 21.32 16.36
N SER A 249 -30.87 22.43 17.06
CA SER A 249 -31.74 22.41 18.23
C SER A 249 -33.17 22.12 17.76
N PHE A 250 -33.93 21.38 18.57
CA PHE A 250 -35.33 21.12 18.25
C PHE A 250 -36.13 22.43 18.11
N GLU A 251 -35.71 23.46 18.84
CA GLU A 251 -36.29 24.81 18.83
C GLU A 251 -36.15 25.48 17.46
N GLU A 252 -34.98 25.43 16.83
CA GLU A 252 -34.76 25.96 15.47
C GLU A 252 -35.63 25.26 14.42
N ILE A 253 -35.81 23.94 14.57
CA ILE A 253 -36.65 23.14 13.68
C ILE A 253 -38.13 23.53 13.87
N ALA A 254 -38.58 23.68 15.11
CA ALA A 254 -39.95 24.09 15.43
C ALA A 254 -40.26 25.49 14.87
N GLU A 255 -39.32 26.44 14.99
CA GLU A 255 -39.46 27.79 14.44
C GLU A 255 -39.58 27.78 12.91
N ILE A 256 -38.80 26.94 12.22
CA ILE A 256 -38.91 26.80 10.75
C ILE A 256 -40.25 26.18 10.33
N VAL A 257 -40.75 25.21 11.11
CA VAL A 257 -42.06 24.60 10.86
C VAL A 257 -43.18 25.63 11.05
N GLU A 258 -43.12 26.42 12.11
CA GLU A 258 -44.10 27.47 12.41
C GLU A 258 -44.09 28.58 11.35
N THR A 259 -42.91 29.09 10.96
CA THR A 259 -42.77 30.10 9.89
C THR A 259 -43.21 29.58 8.51
N ALA A 260 -43.14 28.26 8.29
CA ALA A 260 -43.67 27.62 7.09
C ALA A 260 -45.20 27.44 7.11
N GLY A 261 -45.88 27.77 8.21
CA GLY A 261 -47.31 27.60 8.41
C GLY A 261 -47.72 26.20 8.87
N GLY A 262 -46.76 25.38 9.31
CA GLY A 262 -46.99 24.07 9.90
C GLY A 262 -47.23 24.14 11.41
N ASP A 263 -47.73 23.05 11.98
CA ASP A 263 -47.96 22.94 13.41
C ASP A 263 -46.74 22.30 14.10
N PRO A 264 -45.97 23.05 14.92
CA PRO A 264 -44.76 22.53 15.55
C PRO A 264 -45.05 21.38 16.53
N ARG A 265 -46.30 21.19 16.98
CA ARG A 265 -46.67 20.05 17.83
C ARG A 265 -46.73 18.72 17.06
N LYS A 266 -46.82 18.78 15.73
CA LYS A 266 -46.92 17.58 14.89
C LYS A 266 -45.57 17.01 14.48
N ILE A 267 -44.47 17.73 14.74
CA ILE A 267 -43.12 17.24 14.47
C ILE A 267 -42.59 16.42 15.65
N HIS A 268 -42.13 15.21 15.36
CA HIS A 268 -41.62 14.28 16.36
C HIS A 268 -40.22 13.81 15.97
N LEU A 269 -39.26 13.94 16.88
CA LEU A 269 -37.94 13.34 16.73
C LEU A 269 -38.04 11.84 17.03
N ILE A 270 -37.64 10.99 16.06
CA ILE A 270 -37.61 9.54 16.27
C ILE A 270 -36.23 9.12 16.75
N ARG A 271 -35.19 9.43 15.99
CA ARG A 271 -33.81 9.00 16.30
C ARG A 271 -32.77 9.80 15.54
N GLY A 272 -31.83 10.42 16.24
CA GLY A 272 -30.71 11.16 15.62
C GLY A 272 -31.22 12.31 14.75
N SER A 273 -31.00 12.23 13.43
CA SER A 273 -31.49 13.20 12.45
C SER A 273 -32.83 12.83 11.82
N LEU A 274 -33.49 11.75 12.26
CA LEU A 274 -34.75 11.27 11.67
C LEU A 274 -35.96 11.86 12.39
N TYR A 275 -36.76 12.61 11.63
CA TYR A 275 -37.98 13.28 12.11
C TYR A 275 -39.20 12.74 11.39
N LYS A 276 -40.35 12.87 12.07
CA LYS A 276 -41.67 12.56 11.53
C LYS A 276 -42.57 13.78 11.62
N TYR A 277 -43.22 14.13 10.52
CA TYR A 277 -44.26 15.15 10.49
C TYR A 277 -45.54 14.53 9.92
N GLU A 278 -46.57 14.44 10.76
CA GLU A 278 -47.82 13.70 10.49
C GLU A 278 -47.58 12.24 10.09
N SER A 279 -47.47 11.95 8.79
CA SER A 279 -47.30 10.59 8.24
C SER A 279 -45.97 10.38 7.51
N GLU A 280 -45.20 11.43 7.22
CA GLU A 280 -43.95 11.33 6.48
C GLU A 280 -42.72 11.34 7.38
N LEU A 281 -41.73 10.52 6.97
CA LEU A 281 -40.43 10.36 7.61
C LEU A 281 -39.35 11.02 6.74
N PHE A 282 -38.53 11.86 7.35
CA PHE A 282 -37.45 12.54 6.65
C PHE A 282 -36.25 12.76 7.58
N HIS A 283 -35.06 12.79 6.98
CA HIS A 283 -33.84 13.16 7.67
C HIS A 283 -33.63 14.66 7.59
N ILE A 284 -33.16 15.25 8.69
CA ILE A 284 -32.76 16.65 8.74
C ILE A 284 -31.25 16.76 8.60
N GLU A 285 -30.82 17.54 7.61
CA GLU A 285 -29.39 17.82 7.38
C GLU A 285 -29.15 19.33 7.31
N LEU A 286 -28.07 19.78 7.95
CA LEU A 286 -27.60 21.17 7.82
C LEU A 286 -26.66 21.26 6.62
N ARG A 287 -27.08 21.92 5.55
CA ARG A 287 -26.24 22.19 4.36
C ARG A 287 -26.17 23.69 4.11
N PHE A 288 -24.97 24.24 3.99
CA PHE A 288 -24.75 25.67 3.71
C PHE A 288 -25.52 26.61 4.66
N GLN A 289 -25.50 26.33 5.97
CA GLN A 289 -26.22 27.09 7.01
C GLN A 289 -27.76 27.09 6.86
N ARG A 290 -28.33 26.18 6.06
CA ARG A 290 -29.77 25.99 5.92
C ARG A 290 -30.15 24.56 6.29
N ILE A 291 -31.32 24.41 6.87
CA ILE A 291 -31.85 23.11 7.30
C ILE A 291 -32.67 22.51 6.16
N TYR A 292 -32.27 21.31 5.73
CA TYR A 292 -32.91 20.55 4.65
C TYR A 292 -33.66 19.35 5.20
N ALA A 293 -34.79 19.04 4.56
CA ALA A 293 -35.48 17.77 4.70
C ALA A 293 -35.07 16.85 3.54
N VAL A 294 -34.53 15.68 3.88
CA VAL A 294 -34.04 14.66 2.96
C VAL A 294 -34.91 13.42 3.10
N THR A 295 -35.65 13.10 2.04
CA THR A 295 -36.37 11.83 1.89
C THR A 295 -35.66 10.97 0.83
N LYS A 296 -36.18 9.75 0.59
CA LYS A 296 -35.62 8.87 -0.46
C LYS A 296 -35.73 9.46 -1.88
N GLU A 297 -36.64 10.41 -2.08
CA GLU A 297 -37.02 10.91 -3.41
C GLU A 297 -36.71 12.39 -3.58
N ILE A 298 -36.66 13.17 -2.49
CA ILE A 298 -36.61 14.63 -2.55
C ILE A 298 -35.64 15.16 -1.48
N GLU A 299 -34.80 16.10 -1.90
CA GLU A 299 -33.98 16.92 -1.01
C GLU A 299 -34.35 18.39 -1.20
N ILE A 300 -35.02 18.99 -0.21
CA ILE A 300 -35.46 20.39 -0.27
C ILE A 300 -35.33 21.09 1.09
N PRO A 301 -35.25 22.44 1.12
CA PRO A 301 -35.22 23.17 2.38
C PRO A 301 -36.44 22.84 3.25
N LEU A 302 -36.25 22.66 4.56
CA LEU A 302 -37.30 22.21 5.48
C LEU A 302 -38.57 23.06 5.39
N GLY A 303 -38.44 24.38 5.34
CA GLY A 303 -39.60 25.27 5.20
C GLY A 303 -40.37 25.08 3.88
N SER A 304 -39.69 24.68 2.80
CA SER A 304 -40.34 24.35 1.52
C SER A 304 -41.02 22.98 1.59
N PHE A 305 -40.39 22.01 2.24
CA PHE A 305 -40.94 20.67 2.47
C PHE A 305 -42.28 20.72 3.20
N ILE A 306 -42.36 21.47 4.30
CA ILE A 306 -43.59 21.64 5.07
C ILE A 306 -44.69 22.31 4.23
N LYS A 307 -44.35 23.35 3.45
CA LYS A 307 -45.31 24.03 2.56
C LYS A 307 -45.86 23.09 1.47
N THR A 308 -45.00 22.28 0.85
CA THR A 308 -45.45 21.29 -0.14
C THR A 308 -46.35 20.24 0.48
N PHE A 309 -46.03 19.79 1.69
CA PHE A 309 -46.82 18.80 2.41
C PHE A 309 -48.22 19.34 2.77
N LEU A 310 -48.30 20.55 3.31
CA LEU A 310 -49.59 21.21 3.62
C LEU A 310 -50.45 21.40 2.38
N LYS A 311 -49.85 21.81 1.25
CA LYS A 311 -50.56 21.98 -0.02
C LYS A 311 -51.14 20.66 -0.54
N ASN A 312 -50.39 19.57 -0.40
CA ASN A 312 -50.83 18.24 -0.81
C ASN A 312 -51.94 17.68 0.11
N SER A 313 -51.84 17.92 1.42
CA SER A 313 -52.86 17.54 2.43
C SER A 313 -54.21 18.24 2.18
N LEU A 314 -54.19 19.53 1.82
CA LEU A 314 -55.40 20.27 1.42
C LEU A 314 -56.07 19.70 0.16
N MET A 315 -55.29 19.17 -0.80
CA MET A 315 -55.82 18.57 -2.02
C MET A 315 -56.45 17.19 -1.76
N THR A 316 -55.90 16.38 -0.85
CA THR A 316 -56.49 15.09 -0.46
C THR A 316 -57.74 15.25 0.39
N ALA A 317 -57.83 16.29 1.25
CA ALA A 317 -59.03 16.59 2.02
C ALA A 317 -60.23 16.97 1.14
N LYS A 318 -60.02 17.76 0.07
CA LYS A 318 -61.08 18.12 -0.90
C LYS A 318 -61.63 16.92 -1.66
N ARG A 319 -60.81 15.91 -1.95
CA ARG A 319 -61.25 14.69 -2.66
C ARG A 319 -62.15 13.81 -1.81
N LYS A 320 -61.93 13.73 -0.49
CA LYS A 320 -62.79 12.95 0.41
C LYS A 320 -64.17 13.57 0.61
N TYR A 321 -64.28 14.90 0.59
CA TYR A 321 -65.58 15.58 0.67
C TYR A 321 -66.43 15.38 -0.60
N ASN A 322 -65.80 15.30 -1.77
CA ASN A 322 -66.50 15.06 -3.03
C ASN A 322 -66.88 13.59 -3.29
N SER A 323 -66.44 12.64 -2.45
CA SER A 323 -66.82 11.22 -2.55
C SER A 323 -67.88 10.80 -1.52
N LEU A 324 -68.37 11.75 -0.71
CA LEU A 324 -69.38 11.56 0.34
C LEU A 324 -70.66 12.37 0.07
N MET A 325 -70.70 13.09 -1.06
CA MET A 325 -71.89 13.69 -1.69
C MET A 325 -72.22 12.89 -2.93
#